data_AF-K2ECJ5-F1
#
_entry.id   AF-K2ECJ5-F1
#
_cell.length_a   1.000
_cell.length_b   1.000
_cell.length_c   1.000
_cell.angle_alpha   90.00
_cell.angle_beta   90.00
_cell.angle_gamma   90.00
#
_symmetry.space_group_name_H-M   'P 1'
#
loop_
_entity.id
_entity.type
_entity.pdbx_description
1 polymer ?
#
loop_
_entity_poly.entity_id
_entity_poly.type
_entity_poly.pdbx_seq_one_letter_code
_entity_poly.pdbx_strand_id
1 'polypeptide(L)'
;MQTIEIIAKEKRKYALNVDEDSFKRQDGKKYTKWEIEFELYGQKNKIIGHGKFKTKSMTDNDFLSDDEIFNKLIEAGIKQIKKSIENGDDIESVGYNF
;
A
#
# COMPACT_ATOMS: atom_id res chain seq x y z
N MET A 1 -12.03 -2.94 6.38
CA MET A 1 -11.11 -1.83 6.72
C MET A 1 -10.14 -2.32 7.78
N GLN A 2 -8.91 -2.60 7.36
CA GLN A 2 -7.86 -3.18 8.20
C GLN A 2 -6.92 -2.08 8.67
N THR A 3 -6.66 -2.00 9.97
CA THR A 3 -5.69 -1.05 10.55
C THR A 3 -4.40 -1.78 10.88
N ILE A 4 -3.28 -1.26 10.38
CA ILE A 4 -1.94 -1.81 10.58
C ILE A 4 -1.09 -0.76 11.33
N GLU A 5 -0.52 -1.12 12.48
CA GLU A 5 0.39 -0.24 13.21
C GLU A 5 1.78 -0.27 12.56
N ILE A 6 2.27 0.90 12.11
CA ILE A 6 3.62 1.09 11.58
C ILE A 6 4.47 1.77 12.65
N ILE A 7 5.60 1.14 12.99
CA ILE A 7 6.60 1.69 13.90
C ILE A 7 7.81 2.17 13.07
N ALA A 8 8.00 3.48 12.99
CA ALA A 8 9.16 4.10 12.34
C ALA A 8 10.28 4.39 13.35
N LYS A 9 11.45 4.84 12.87
CA LYS A 9 12.57 5.29 13.73
C LYS A 9 12.06 6.32 14.77
N GLU A 10 12.72 6.34 15.93
CA GLU A 10 12.33 7.14 17.11
C GLU A 10 11.05 6.70 17.85
N LYS A 11 10.58 5.46 17.65
CA LYS A 11 9.36 4.91 18.29
C LYS A 11 8.07 5.70 17.97
N ARG A 12 8.06 6.48 16.89
CA ARG A 12 6.85 7.14 16.41
C ARG A 12 5.92 6.09 15.81
N LYS A 13 4.70 6.03 16.35
CA LYS A 13 3.64 5.15 15.90
C LYS A 13 2.80 5.86 14.84
N TYR A 14 2.52 5.15 13.77
CA TYR A 14 1.61 5.53 12.71
C TYR A 14 0.60 4.42 12.53
N ALA A 15 -0.61 4.75 12.12
CA ALA A 15 -1.63 3.76 11.79
C ALA A 15 -1.93 3.84 10.30
N LEU A 16 -1.72 2.75 9.58
CA LEU A 16 -2.09 2.61 8.18
C LEU A 16 -3.44 1.91 8.12
N ASN A 17 -4.47 2.62 7.70
CA ASN A 17 -5.75 2.02 7.36
C ASN A 17 -5.73 1.64 5.88
N VAL A 18 -6.00 0.38 5.60
CA VAL A 18 -6.14 -0.12 4.23
C VAL A 18 -7.62 -0.46 4.02
N ASP A 19 -8.18 0.08 2.93
CA ASP A 19 -9.55 -0.20 2.55
C ASP A 19 -9.61 -1.46 1.67
N GLU A 20 -9.84 -2.61 2.29
CA GLU A 20 -10.02 -3.89 1.59
C GLU A 20 -11.10 -3.85 0.52
N ASP A 21 -12.20 -3.11 0.76
CA ASP A 21 -13.31 -3.00 -0.18
C ASP A 21 -12.92 -2.19 -1.43
N SER A 22 -11.84 -1.42 -1.34
CA SER A 22 -11.26 -0.68 -2.46
C SER A 22 -10.31 -1.53 -3.32
N PHE A 23 -10.00 -2.77 -2.94
CA PHE A 23 -9.12 -3.65 -3.70
C PHE A 23 -9.73 -3.98 -5.07
N LYS A 24 -9.02 -3.62 -6.13
CA LYS A 24 -9.49 -3.78 -7.50
C LYS A 24 -8.44 -4.47 -8.34
N ARG A 25 -8.88 -5.52 -9.04
CA ARG A 25 -8.15 -6.15 -10.14
C ARG A 25 -8.64 -5.60 -11.47
N GLN A 26 -7.71 -5.30 -12.37
CA GLN A 26 -7.98 -4.92 -13.74
C GLN A 26 -7.14 -5.76 -14.69
N ASP A 27 -7.79 -6.74 -15.33
CA ASP A 27 -7.16 -7.57 -16.36
C ASP A 27 -6.97 -6.76 -17.65
N GLY A 28 -5.72 -6.65 -18.09
CA GLY A 28 -5.35 -6.06 -19.38
C GLY A 28 -4.85 -7.14 -20.35
N LYS A 29 -4.66 -6.77 -21.62
CA LYS A 29 -4.19 -7.70 -22.67
C LYS A 29 -2.78 -8.27 -22.43
N LYS A 30 -1.94 -7.55 -21.69
CA LYS A 30 -0.53 -7.91 -21.45
C LYS A 30 -0.19 -7.96 -19.96
N TYR A 31 -0.93 -7.21 -19.17
CA TYR A 31 -0.69 -7.07 -17.75
C TYR A 31 -2.01 -7.08 -17.01
N THR A 32 -2.03 -7.78 -15.89
CA THR A 32 -3.04 -7.63 -14.86
C THR A 32 -2.57 -6.57 -13.89
N LYS A 33 -3.45 -5.66 -13.47
CA LYS A 33 -3.14 -4.60 -12.51
C LYS A 33 -3.97 -4.79 -11.26
N TRP A 34 -3.42 -4.43 -10.12
CA TRP A 34 -4.13 -4.38 -8.86
C TRP A 34 -3.90 -3.04 -8.17
N GLU A 35 -4.94 -2.51 -7.56
CA GLU A 35 -4.86 -1.31 -6.74
C GLU A 35 -5.67 -1.43 -5.45
N ILE A 36 -5.23 -0.75 -4.40
CA ILE A 36 -5.93 -0.66 -3.11
C ILE A 36 -5.65 0.67 -2.44
N GLU A 37 -6.68 1.28 -1.87
CA GLU A 37 -6.63 2.56 -1.19
C GLU A 37 -6.13 2.42 0.25
N PHE A 38 -5.40 3.44 0.70
CA PHE A 38 -4.92 3.53 2.07
C PHE A 38 -4.98 4.96 2.61
N GLU A 39 -5.07 5.05 3.93
CA GLU A 39 -4.94 6.27 4.71
C GLU A 39 -3.90 6.08 5.81
N LEU A 40 -2.97 7.01 5.94
CA LEU A 40 -1.95 7.01 6.97
C LEU A 40 -2.28 8.05 8.03
N TYR A 41 -2.36 7.61 9.26
CA TYR A 41 -2.64 8.41 10.43
C TYR A 41 -1.36 8.59 11.26
N GLY A 42 -1.07 9.85 11.58
CA GLY A 42 0.01 10.23 12.49
C GLY A 42 -0.45 10.27 13.96
N GLN A 43 0.35 10.92 14.81
CA GLN A 43 -0.02 11.17 16.19
C GLN A 43 -1.30 12.00 16.28
N LYS A 44 -2.12 11.75 17.33
CA LYS A 44 -3.43 12.37 17.56
C LYS A 44 -4.51 12.02 16.52
N ASN A 45 -4.36 10.88 15.83
CA ASN A 45 -5.34 10.37 14.87
C ASN A 45 -5.62 11.34 13.70
N LYS A 46 -4.62 12.12 13.31
CA LYS A 46 -4.70 13.02 12.15
C LYS A 46 -4.21 12.28 10.91
N ILE A 47 -4.96 12.39 9.80
CA ILE A 47 -4.51 11.91 8.48
C ILE A 47 -3.29 12.74 8.06
N ILE A 48 -2.18 12.06 7.80
CA ILE A 48 -0.92 12.65 7.33
C ILE A 48 -0.53 12.18 5.92
N GLY A 49 -1.29 11.25 5.35
CA GLY A 49 -1.13 10.79 3.98
C GLY A 49 -2.33 9.94 3.58
N HIS A 50 -2.66 9.94 2.30
CA HIS A 50 -3.66 9.06 1.71
C HIS A 50 -3.21 8.72 0.29
N GLY A 51 -3.58 7.56 -0.23
CA GLY A 51 -3.14 7.15 -1.55
C GLY A 51 -3.65 5.79 -1.96
N LYS A 52 -3.03 5.22 -3.01
CA LYS A 52 -3.29 3.85 -3.43
C LYS A 52 -1.99 3.08 -3.62
N PHE A 53 -1.91 1.88 -3.07
CA PHE A 53 -0.90 0.92 -3.50
C PHE A 53 -1.32 0.37 -4.86
N LYS A 54 -0.39 0.30 -5.81
CA LYS A 54 -0.63 -0.19 -7.17
C LYS A 54 0.45 -1.17 -7.55
N THR A 55 0.08 -2.26 -8.20
CA THR A 55 1.00 -3.24 -8.80
C THR A 55 0.47 -3.73 -10.13
N LYS A 56 1.35 -4.33 -10.94
CA LYS A 56 0.99 -5.02 -12.17
C LYS A 56 1.87 -6.26 -12.36
N SER A 57 1.33 -7.29 -12.99
CA SER A 57 2.01 -8.53 -13.34
C SER A 57 1.72 -8.85 -14.80
N MET A 58 2.58 -9.62 -15.47
CA MET A 58 2.27 -10.13 -16.81
C MET A 58 1.16 -11.18 -16.69
N THR A 59 0.13 -11.05 -17.52
CA THR A 59 -1.06 -11.92 -17.46
C THR A 59 -0.74 -13.41 -17.63
N ASP A 60 0.32 -13.74 -18.37
CA ASP A 60 0.77 -15.13 -18.60
C ASP A 60 1.56 -15.72 -17.41
N ASN A 61 1.87 -14.93 -16.39
CA ASN A 61 2.65 -15.30 -15.20
C ASN A 61 1.86 -15.16 -13.89
N ASP A 62 0.54 -15.00 -13.95
CA ASP A 62 -0.32 -14.87 -12.77
C ASP A 62 -0.53 -16.21 -12.08
N PHE A 63 0.53 -16.70 -11.43
CA PHE A 63 0.49 -17.84 -10.51
C PHE A 63 0.06 -17.44 -9.09
N LEU A 64 -0.05 -16.14 -8.81
CA LEU A 64 -0.41 -15.62 -7.50
C LEU A 64 -1.91 -15.36 -7.43
N SER A 65 -2.52 -15.80 -6.34
CA SER A 65 -3.91 -15.48 -6.01
C SER A 65 -4.08 -13.99 -5.67
N ASP A 66 -5.30 -13.49 -5.81
CA ASP A 66 -5.63 -12.11 -5.45
C ASP A 66 -5.30 -11.80 -3.98
N ASP A 67 -5.48 -12.77 -3.08
CA ASP A 67 -5.09 -12.67 -1.66
C ASP A 67 -3.57 -12.54 -1.47
N GLU A 68 -2.77 -13.26 -2.26
CA GLU A 68 -1.31 -13.12 -2.22
C GLU A 68 -0.85 -11.77 -2.77
N ILE A 69 -1.48 -11.30 -3.85
CA ILE A 69 -1.20 -9.98 -4.43
C ILE A 69 -1.57 -8.88 -3.42
N PHE A 70 -2.72 -9.00 -2.77
CA PHE A 70 -3.18 -8.10 -1.72
C PHE A 70 -2.14 -7.99 -0.58
N ASN A 71 -1.73 -9.14 -0.02
CA ASN A 71 -0.75 -9.16 1.07
C ASN A 71 0.60 -8.56 0.65
N LYS A 72 1.08 -8.89 -0.56
CA LYS A 72 2.33 -8.33 -1.10
C LYS A 72 2.24 -6.82 -1.35
N LEU A 73 1.09 -6.33 -1.82
CA LEU A 73 0.83 -4.90 -2.02
C LEU A 73 0.93 -4.14 -0.70
N ILE A 74 0.29 -4.65 0.35
CA ILE A 74 0.32 -4.05 1.67
C ILE A 74 1.74 -4.07 2.26
N GLU A 75 2.41 -5.22 2.22
CA GLU A 75 3.77 -5.36 2.75
C GLU A 75 4.75 -4.40 2.04
N ALA A 76 4.70 -4.38 0.70
CA ALA A 76 5.48 -3.46 -0.10
C ALA A 76 5.13 -2.03 0.30
N GLY A 77 3.83 -1.69 0.35
CA GLY A 77 3.24 -0.42 0.76
C GLY A 77 3.82 0.14 2.07
N ILE A 78 3.72 -0.66 3.13
CA ILE A 78 4.26 -0.35 4.45
C ILE A 78 5.76 -0.06 4.37
N LYS A 79 6.52 -0.84 3.59
CA LYS A 79 7.96 -0.66 3.45
C LYS A 79 8.33 0.69 2.82
N GLN A 80 7.62 1.16 1.78
CA GLN A 80 7.89 2.51 1.27
C GLN A 80 7.39 3.58 2.23
N ILE A 81 6.20 3.45 2.81
CA ILE A 81 5.69 4.44 3.78
C ILE A 81 6.71 4.64 4.91
N LYS A 82 7.24 3.54 5.45
CA LYS A 82 8.29 3.59 6.45
C LYS A 82 9.54 4.34 5.95
N LYS A 83 9.98 4.08 4.72
CA LYS A 83 11.11 4.76 4.09
C LYS A 83 10.82 6.26 3.87
N SER A 84 9.65 6.62 3.38
CA SER A 84 9.22 8.01 3.19
C SER A 84 9.18 8.77 4.52
N ILE A 85 8.63 8.17 5.58
CA ILE A 85 8.65 8.74 6.93
C ILE A 85 10.09 8.95 7.43
N GLU A 86 10.98 8.00 7.19
CA GLU A 86 12.39 8.09 7.59
C GLU A 86 13.17 9.16 6.83
N ASN A 87 12.79 9.43 5.57
CA ASN A 87 13.39 10.45 4.73
C ASN A 87 12.74 11.84 4.88
N GLY A 88 11.54 11.92 5.46
CA GLY A 88 10.71 13.13 5.46
C GLY A 88 10.06 13.44 4.10
N ASP A 89 9.89 12.43 3.25
CA ASP A 89 9.23 12.54 1.95
C ASP A 89 7.70 12.67 2.10
N ASP A 90 7.04 13.39 1.19
CA ASP A 90 5.58 13.44 1.11
C ASP A 90 4.98 12.06 0.78
N ILE A 91 3.84 11.74 1.42
CA ILE A 91 3.22 10.39 1.40
C ILE A 91 2.00 10.33 0.44
N GLU A 92 1.71 11.40 -0.28
CA GLU A 92 0.50 11.56 -1.13
C GLU A 92 0.35 10.56 -2.29
N SER A 93 1.42 9.84 -2.70
CA SER A 93 1.30 8.83 -3.75
C SER A 93 2.43 7.79 -3.72
N VAL A 94 2.24 6.71 -2.95
CA VAL A 94 3.16 5.57 -2.91
C VAL A 94 2.79 4.55 -4.00
N GLY A 95 3.37 4.70 -5.21
CA GLY A 95 3.17 3.76 -6.33
C GLY A 95 4.27 2.69 -6.45
N TYR A 96 3.93 1.47 -6.91
CA TYR A 96 4.90 0.40 -7.22
C TYR A 96 4.79 -0.07 -8.67
N ASN A 97 5.92 -0.56 -9.20
CA ASN A 97 5.97 -1.45 -10.35
C ASN A 97 6.69 -2.72 -9.88
N PHE A 98 6.11 -3.89 -10.15
CA PHE A 98 6.86 -5.14 -10.22
C PHE A 98 7.36 -5.34 -11.65
#